data_AF-A0A1A8GCT9-F1
#
_entry.id   AF-A0A1A8GCT9-F1
#
_cell.length_a   1.000
_cell.length_b   1.000
_cell.length_c   1.000
_cell.angle_alpha   90.00
_cell.angle_beta   90.00
_cell.angle_gamma   90.00
#
_symmetry.space_group_name_H-M   'P 1'
#
loop_
_entity.id
_entity.type
_entity.pdbx_description
1 polymer ?
#
loop_
_entity_poly.entity_id
_entity_poly.type
_entity_poly.pdbx_seq_one_letter_code
_entity_poly.pdbx_strand_id
1 'polypeptide(L)' 'GNQLTNLTNATFQGLSNLIELDLSFNRIRFIHDSVFNSLTSLQTLDLGLNSLQQVTDMKPVLQLPQIQKLGL' A
#
# COMPACT_ATOMS: atom_id res chain seq x y z
N GLY A 1 6.73 14.61 3.12
CA GLY A 1 5.44 14.06 2.68
C GLY A 1 5.30 14.29 1.20
N ASN A 2 5.09 13.21 0.44
CA ASN A 2 4.72 13.32 -0.97
C ASN A 2 3.22 13.70 -1.07
N GLN A 3 2.73 13.94 -2.29
CA GLN A 3 1.33 14.28 -2.55
C GLN A 3 0.60 13.17 -3.30
N LEU A 4 0.97 11.91 -3.05
CA LEU A 4 0.28 10.77 -3.64
C LEU A 4 -1.16 10.73 -3.13
N THR A 5 -2.10 10.58 -4.06
CA THR A 5 -3.55 10.55 -3.75
C THR A 5 -4.20 9.25 -4.16
N ASN A 6 -3.75 8.63 -5.25
CA ASN A 6 -4.31 7.41 -5.79
C ASN A 6 -3.18 6.45 -6.15
N LEU A 7 -3.32 5.17 -5.78
CA LEU A 7 -2.42 4.10 -6.20
C LEU A 7 -3.17 3.20 -7.20
N THR A 8 -2.64 3.09 -8.41
CA THR A 8 -3.19 2.25 -9.49
C THR A 8 -2.49 0.89 -9.53
N ASN A 9 -3.06 -0.08 -10.26
CA ASN A 9 -2.46 -1.42 -10.45
C ASN A 9 -1.01 -1.41 -10.97
N ALA A 10 -0.60 -0.35 -11.70
CA ALA A 10 0.74 -0.24 -12.28
C ALA A 10 1.75 0.48 -11.36
N THR A 11 1.31 1.04 -10.22
CA THR A 11 2.14 1.94 -9.40
C THR A 11 3.43 1.29 -8.90
N PHE A 12 3.39 0.00 -8.58
CA PHE A 12 4.53 -0.77 -8.08
C PHE A 12 4.88 -1.98 -8.96
N GLN A 13 4.47 -1.93 -10.24
CA GLN A 13 4.69 -3.04 -11.15
C GLN A 13 6.20 -3.31 -11.30
N GLY A 14 6.59 -4.59 -11.19
CA GLY A 14 7.97 -5.05 -11.35
C GLY A 14 8.86 -4.93 -10.10
N LEU A 15 8.36 -4.38 -8.98
CA LEU A 15 9.12 -4.27 -7.73
C LEU A 15 9.05 -5.55 -6.87
N SER A 16 9.26 -6.72 -7.49
CA SER A 16 9.09 -8.03 -6.83
C SER A 16 10.04 -8.30 -5.67
N ASN A 17 11.18 -7.62 -5.62
CA ASN A 17 12.18 -7.75 -4.57
C ASN A 17 12.04 -6.72 -3.45
N LEU A 18 11.03 -5.84 -3.50
CA LEU A 18 10.82 -4.83 -2.46
C LEU A 18 10.36 -5.50 -1.17
N ILE A 19 11.07 -5.25 -0.07
CA ILE A 19 10.80 -5.85 1.26
C ILE A 19 10.03 -4.88 2.16
N GLU A 20 10.33 -3.58 2.07
CA GLU A 20 9.68 -2.54 2.86
C GLU A 20 9.18 -1.41 1.97
N LEU A 21 7.95 -0.96 2.21
CA LEU A 21 7.32 0.13 1.50
C LEU A 21 6.72 1.12 2.50
N ASP A 22 7.30 2.32 2.55
CA ASP A 22 6.80 3.43 3.34
C ASP A 22 6.02 4.40 2.44
N LEU A 23 4.70 4.46 2.65
CA LEU A 23 3.77 5.40 2.02
C LEU A 23 3.16 6.35 3.05
N SER A 24 3.72 6.39 4.26
CA SER A 24 3.23 7.25 5.33
C SER A 24 3.36 8.73 4.96
N PHE A 25 2.56 9.58 5.61
CA PHE A 25 2.53 11.02 5.37
C PHE A 25 2.29 11.41 3.90
N ASN A 26 1.31 10.75 3.27
CA ASN A 26 0.78 11.08 1.96
C ASN A 26 -0.70 11.53 2.06
N ARG A 27 -1.41 11.59 0.94
CA ARG A 27 -2.84 11.92 0.88
C ARG A 27 -3.64 10.84 0.16
N ILE A 28 -3.20 9.59 0.31
CA ILE A 28 -3.78 8.45 -0.40
C ILE A 28 -5.21 8.28 0.11
N ARG A 29 -6.16 8.30 -0.82
CA ARG A 29 -7.60 8.11 -0.60
C ARG A 29 -8.15 6.93 -1.39
N PHE A 30 -7.37 6.42 -2.34
CA PHE A 30 -7.75 5.30 -3.19
C PHE A 30 -6.57 4.38 -3.42
N ILE A 31 -6.81 3.09 -3.18
CA ILE A 31 -5.86 2.00 -3.40
C ILE A 31 -6.57 0.99 -4.29
N HIS A 32 -6.03 0.74 -5.48
CA HIS A 32 -6.57 -0.26 -6.38
C HIS A 32 -6.37 -1.68 -5.82
N ASP A 33 -7.37 -2.56 -5.94
CA ASP A 33 -7.37 -3.93 -5.38
C ASP A 33 -6.13 -4.78 -5.74
N SER A 34 -5.50 -4.52 -6.89
CA SER A 34 -4.32 -5.27 -7.38
C SER A 34 -2.98 -4.52 -7.28
N VAL A 35 -2.92 -3.36 -6.64
CA VAL A 35 -1.72 -2.50 -6.64
C VAL A 35 -0.48 -3.18 -6.04
N PHE A 36 -0.67 -4.11 -5.11
CA PHE A 36 0.41 -4.82 -4.42
C PHE A 36 0.72 -6.19 -5.03
N ASN A 37 0.04 -6.62 -6.11
CA ASN A 37 0.21 -7.97 -6.67
C ASN A 37 1.65 -8.26 -7.13
N SER A 38 2.38 -7.23 -7.57
CA SER A 38 3.79 -7.39 -7.98
C SER A 38 4.76 -7.45 -6.80
N LEU A 39 4.34 -7.07 -5.59
CA LEU A 39 5.19 -6.93 -4.41
C LEU A 39 5.29 -8.25 -3.63
N THR A 40 5.78 -9.29 -4.30
CA THR A 40 5.79 -10.66 -3.79
C THR A 40 6.71 -10.86 -2.57
N SER A 41 7.72 -10.02 -2.39
CA SER A 41 8.67 -10.09 -1.26
C SER A 41 8.36 -9.11 -0.12
N LEU A 42 7.26 -8.35 -0.22
CA LEU A 42 6.95 -7.28 0.72
C LEU A 42 6.58 -7.84 2.10
N GLN A 43 7.19 -7.31 3.14
CA GLN A 43 6.99 -7.73 4.53
C GLN A 43 6.52 -6.58 5.41
N THR A 44 6.94 -5.35 5.11
CA THR A 44 6.57 -4.16 5.87
C THR A 44 5.87 -3.15 4.96
N LEU A 45 4.68 -2.71 5.36
CA LEU A 45 3.94 -1.65 4.69
C LEU A 45 3.48 -0.61 5.72
N ASP A 46 3.81 0.65 5.47
CA ASP A 46 3.31 1.76 6.28
C ASP A 46 2.42 2.68 5.43
N LEU A 47 1.15 2.81 5.82
CA LEU A 47 0.16 3.72 5.25
C LEU A 47 -0.26 4.82 6.24
N GLY A 48 0.47 4.96 7.34
CA GLY A 48 0.18 5.92 8.39
C GLY A 48 -0.02 7.35 7.88
N LEU A 49 -0.98 8.05 8.48
CA LEU A 49 -1.23 9.47 8.18
C LEU A 49 -1.54 9.72 6.69
N ASN A 50 -2.37 8.85 6.10
CA ASN A 50 -3.01 9.04 4.81
C ASN A 50 -4.48 9.49 4.97
N SER A 51 -5.25 9.48 3.88
CA SER A 51 -6.66 9.89 3.85
C SER A 51 -7.60 8.71 3.59
N LEU A 52 -7.21 7.51 4.04
CA LEU A 52 -8.02 6.30 4.02
C LEU A 52 -8.98 6.37 5.21
N GLN A 53 -10.28 6.53 4.95
CA GLN A 53 -11.27 6.76 6.02
C GLN A 53 -12.18 5.56 6.25
N GLN A 54 -12.37 4.74 5.22
CA GLN A 54 -13.27 3.59 5.27
C GLN A 54 -12.46 2.30 5.25
N VAL A 55 -13.00 1.26 5.91
CA VAL A 55 -12.44 -0.09 5.86
C VAL A 55 -12.33 -0.61 4.43
N THR A 56 -13.26 -0.20 3.55
CA THR A 56 -13.23 -0.53 2.12
C THR A 56 -11.98 -0.02 1.43
N ASP A 57 -11.45 1.14 1.82
CA ASP A 57 -10.25 1.75 1.22
C ASP A 57 -8.98 0.95 1.58
N MET A 58 -9.03 0.25 2.72
CA MET A 58 -7.95 -0.58 3.24
C MET A 58 -8.06 -2.06 2.84
N LYS A 59 -9.15 -2.46 2.17
CA LYS A 59 -9.35 -3.84 1.72
C LYS A 59 -8.13 -4.43 0.98
N PRO A 60 -7.43 -3.71 0.06
CA PRO A 60 -6.30 -4.28 -0.67
C PRO A 60 -5.08 -4.59 0.20
N VAL A 61 -4.92 -3.90 1.35
CA VAL A 61 -3.82 -4.14 2.29
C VAL A 61 -4.15 -5.19 3.34
N LEU A 62 -5.41 -5.27 3.77
CA LEU A 62 -5.85 -6.26 4.76
C LEU A 62 -5.82 -7.71 4.23
N GLN A 63 -5.75 -7.88 2.90
CA GLN A 63 -5.73 -9.19 2.26
C GLN A 63 -4.32 -9.72 1.97
N LEU A 64 -3.25 -8.96 2.25
CA LEU A 64 -1.89 -9.36 1.90
C LEU A 64 -1.37 -10.43 2.89
N PRO A 65 -1.30 -11.72 2.49
CA PRO A 65 -0.93 -12.78 3.42
C PRO A 65 0.54 -12.75 3.84
N GLN A 66 1.41 -12.10 3.05
CA GLN A 66 2.85 -12.08 3.27
C GLN A 66 3.34 -10.98 4.23
N ILE A 67 2.48 -10.01 4.59
CA ILE A 67 2.87 -8.87 5.43
C ILE A 67 3.09 -9.33 6.87
N GLN A 68 4.22 -8.91 7.45
CA GLN A 68 4.56 -9.15 8.85
C GLN A 68 4.27 -7.91 9.71
N LYS A 69 4.40 -6.72 9.12
CA LYS A 69 4.15 -5.45 9.80
C LYS A 69 3.32 -4.51 8.92
N LEU A 70 2.21 -4.04 9.47
CA LEU A 70 1.32 -3.07 8.84
C LEU A 70 1.18 -1.84 9.75
N GLY A 71 1.55 -0.66 9.24
CA GLY A 71 1.22 0.64 9.82
C GLY A 71 0.01 1.25 9.11
N LEU A 72 -0.94 1.79 9.87
CA LEU A 72 -2.17 2.44 9.38
C LEU A 72 -2.33 3.83 9.99
#